data_AF-S6GF33-F1
#
_entry.id   AF-S6GF33-F1
#
_cell.length_a   1.000
_cell.length_b   1.000
_cell.length_c   1.000
_cell.angle_alpha   90.00
_cell.angle_beta   90.00
_cell.angle_gamma   90.00
#
_symmetry.space_group_name_H-M   'P 1'
#
loop_
_entity.id
_entity.type
_entity.pdbx_description
1 polymer ?
#
loop_
_entity_poly.entity_id
_entity_poly.type
_entity_poly.pdbx_seq_one_letter_code
_entity_poly.pdbx_strand_id
1 'polypeptide(L)'
;MKRGLKFKVAVPCIFALQQAIDRLIILRSGYKLGYRDNILKAVDGIKSHPIHHGVKMQAHHLVSNQALKESGVSYDIEHLGYDINHVSNIALIPCTLQGACHLNVQLHRGNHPAVVHEDNGNNDDDDSHPPSYHKELEERAIKVKGYIDDGDYCEKKQETKLLKMMRILSKQVARDINNHELALTSIFTHFGRNTKGCCDADSIPDAKSLRFNYECSSNTDHLKGKKARTQKIKENITFAKPSVYKITAGN
;
A
#
# COMPACT_ATOMS: atom_id res chain seq x y z
N MET A 1 -25.52 -57.28 -24.86
CA MET A 1 -25.07 -55.87 -24.76
C MET A 1 -25.12 -55.42 -23.29
N LYS A 2 -23.97 -55.36 -22.59
CA LYS A 2 -23.87 -54.79 -21.24
C LYS A 2 -23.06 -53.51 -21.33
N ARG A 3 -23.69 -52.35 -21.06
CA ARG A 3 -23.02 -51.04 -21.01
C ARG A 3 -22.32 -50.93 -19.66
N GLY A 4 -20.99 -50.88 -19.67
CA GLY A 4 -20.17 -50.60 -18.49
C GLY A 4 -20.14 -49.10 -18.20
N LEU A 5 -20.63 -48.72 -17.02
CA LEU A 5 -20.47 -47.38 -16.46
C LEU A 5 -18.99 -47.19 -16.07
N LYS A 6 -18.28 -46.28 -16.73
CA LYS A 6 -16.93 -45.86 -16.31
C LYS A 6 -17.07 -44.73 -15.28
N PHE A 7 -16.81 -45.03 -14.01
CA PHE A 7 -16.56 -44.01 -13.00
C PHE A 7 -15.18 -43.38 -13.27
N LYS A 8 -15.17 -42.08 -13.62
CA LYS A 8 -13.96 -41.26 -13.53
C LYS A 8 -13.77 -40.89 -12.06
N VAL A 9 -12.83 -41.56 -11.40
CA VAL A 9 -12.34 -41.13 -10.09
C VAL A 9 -11.48 -39.88 -10.34
N ALA A 10 -11.91 -38.74 -9.80
CA ALA A 10 -11.10 -37.53 -9.75
C ALA A 10 -9.92 -37.81 -8.82
N VAL A 11 -8.71 -37.91 -9.40
CA VAL A 11 -7.47 -38.07 -8.64
C VAL A 11 -7.16 -36.70 -8.01
N PRO A 12 -7.11 -36.56 -6.67
CA PRO A 12 -6.70 -35.32 -6.06
C PRO A 12 -5.22 -35.07 -6.35
N CYS A 13 -4.87 -33.80 -6.50
CA CYS A 13 -3.57 -33.30 -6.90
C CYS A 13 -2.49 -33.58 -5.82
N ILE A 14 -2.01 -34.82 -5.71
CA ILE A 14 -0.95 -35.24 -4.76
C ILE A 14 0.35 -34.46 -4.99
N PHE A 15 0.58 -33.98 -6.23
CA PHE A 15 1.73 -33.14 -6.59
C PHE A 15 1.68 -31.71 -6.02
N ALA A 16 0.49 -31.18 -5.70
CA ALA A 16 0.34 -29.88 -5.06
C ALA A 16 0.68 -29.95 -3.56
N LEU A 17 0.34 -31.05 -2.90
CA LEU A 17 0.62 -31.26 -1.49
C LEU A 17 2.13 -31.40 -1.22
N GLN A 18 2.87 -32.11 -2.08
CA GLN A 18 4.32 -32.27 -1.94
C GLN A 18 5.07 -30.93 -2.17
N GLN A 19 4.65 -30.13 -3.15
CA GLN A 19 5.25 -28.80 -3.39
C GLN A 19 4.94 -27.79 -2.28
N ALA A 20 3.78 -27.89 -1.63
CA ALA A 20 3.47 -27.07 -0.45
C ALA A 20 4.38 -27.43 0.74
N ILE A 21 4.67 -28.71 0.95
CA ILE A 21 5.59 -29.19 1.99
C ILE A 21 7.03 -28.74 1.71
N ASP A 22 7.49 -28.82 0.45
CA ASP A 22 8.84 -28.39 0.07
C ASP A 22 9.01 -26.87 0.16
N ARG A 23 7.98 -26.07 -0.17
CA ARG A 23 7.95 -24.61 0.06
C ARG A 23 7.97 -24.26 1.56
N LEU A 24 7.31 -25.04 2.41
CA LEU A 24 7.32 -24.90 3.87
C LEU A 24 8.69 -25.17 4.50
N ILE A 25 9.50 -26.04 3.90
CA ILE A 25 10.86 -26.38 4.36
C ILE A 25 11.86 -25.28 3.98
N ILE A 26 11.73 -24.68 2.79
CA ILE A 26 12.63 -23.60 2.33
C ILE A 26 12.36 -22.28 3.08
N LEU A 27 11.13 -22.02 3.53
CA LEU A 27 10.78 -20.81 4.29
C LEU A 27 11.33 -20.77 5.73
N ARG A 28 11.95 -21.85 6.23
CA ARG A 28 12.45 -21.94 7.62
C ARG A 28 13.90 -21.48 7.83
N SER A 29 14.65 -21.11 6.80
CA SER A 29 16.10 -20.82 6.92
C SER A 29 16.55 -19.40 6.55
N GLY A 30 15.65 -18.49 6.19
CA GLY A 30 15.97 -17.09 5.88
C GLY A 30 15.21 -16.14 6.79
N TYR A 31 15.90 -15.23 7.46
CA TYR A 31 15.29 -14.13 8.21
C TYR A 31 14.35 -13.36 7.26
N LYS A 32 13.02 -13.53 7.38
CA LYS A 32 12.05 -12.75 6.59
C LYS A 32 12.16 -11.30 7.06
N LEU A 33 12.82 -10.48 6.26
CA LEU A 33 12.76 -9.02 6.39
C LEU A 33 11.29 -8.59 6.28
N GLY A 34 10.89 -7.63 7.12
CA GLY A 34 9.53 -7.09 7.06
C GLY A 34 9.25 -6.44 5.70
N TYR A 35 7.97 -6.30 5.31
CA TYR A 35 7.60 -5.65 4.04
C TYR A 35 8.18 -4.24 3.92
N ARG A 36 8.30 -3.53 5.04
CA ARG A 36 8.98 -2.23 5.14
C ARG A 36 10.43 -2.33 4.70
N ASP A 37 11.20 -3.27 5.23
CA ASP A 37 12.60 -3.47 4.85
C ASP A 37 12.73 -3.80 3.36
N ASN A 38 11.80 -4.58 2.80
CA ASN A 38 11.80 -4.93 1.39
C ASN A 38 11.62 -3.68 0.51
N ILE A 39 10.67 -2.80 0.83
CA ILE A 39 10.47 -1.57 0.05
C ILE A 39 11.61 -0.56 0.28
N LEU A 40 12.17 -0.48 1.48
CA LEU A 40 13.34 0.36 1.77
C LEU A 40 14.55 -0.08 0.96
N LYS A 41 14.81 -1.40 0.88
CA LYS A 41 15.86 -1.96 0.01
C LYS A 41 15.62 -1.66 -1.47
N ALA A 42 14.37 -1.74 -1.92
CA ALA A 42 14.03 -1.46 -3.32
C ALA A 42 14.29 0.00 -3.71
N VAL A 43 14.20 0.95 -2.76
CA VAL A 43 14.44 2.38 -3.02
C VAL A 43 15.82 2.88 -2.59
N ASP A 44 16.65 2.05 -1.95
CA ASP A 44 17.97 2.45 -1.43
C ASP A 44 18.88 3.01 -2.53
N GLY A 45 18.92 2.36 -3.69
CA GLY A 45 19.68 2.81 -4.86
C GLY A 45 19.10 4.03 -5.57
N ILE A 46 17.85 4.40 -5.28
CA ILE A 46 17.15 5.51 -5.95
C ILE A 46 17.42 6.79 -5.16
N LYS A 47 18.60 7.38 -5.34
CA LYS A 47 19.04 8.58 -4.57
C LYS A 47 18.04 9.72 -4.58
N SER A 48 17.26 9.86 -5.65
CA SER A 48 16.21 10.87 -5.79
C SER A 48 14.90 10.53 -5.08
N HIS A 49 14.79 9.42 -4.35
CA HIS A 49 13.55 9.06 -3.64
C HIS A 49 13.34 9.99 -2.43
N PRO A 50 12.13 10.53 -2.17
CA PRO A 50 11.91 11.53 -1.12
C PRO A 50 12.36 11.13 0.28
N ILE A 51 12.36 9.82 0.59
CA ILE A 51 12.84 9.28 1.87
C ILE A 51 14.31 9.65 2.15
N HIS A 52 15.15 9.75 1.11
CA HIS A 52 16.56 10.15 1.21
C HIS A 52 16.73 11.68 1.33
N HIS A 53 15.62 12.40 1.24
CA HIS A 53 15.57 13.86 1.22
C HIS A 53 14.75 14.42 2.39
N GLY A 54 14.75 13.70 3.52
CA GLY A 54 14.15 14.17 4.78
C GLY A 54 12.62 14.11 4.82
N VAL A 55 11.96 13.57 3.79
CA VAL A 55 10.52 13.30 3.85
C VAL A 55 10.30 12.03 4.66
N LYS A 56 9.50 12.14 5.73
CA LYS A 56 9.13 11.00 6.57
C LYS A 56 8.04 10.18 5.90
N MET A 57 8.29 8.87 5.71
CA MET A 57 7.42 7.98 4.96
C MET A 57 7.18 6.65 5.71
N GLN A 58 5.97 6.13 5.57
CA GLN A 58 5.56 4.81 6.06
C GLN A 58 5.31 3.86 4.89
N ALA A 59 5.52 2.57 5.12
CA ALA A 59 5.17 1.56 4.13
C ALA A 59 3.67 1.29 4.23
N HIS A 60 3.01 1.17 3.07
CA HIS A 60 1.57 0.99 2.98
C HIS A 60 1.24 -0.12 2.00
N HIS A 61 0.43 -1.09 2.42
CA HIS A 61 -0.13 -2.11 1.53
C HIS A 61 -1.19 -1.47 0.64
N LEU A 62 -0.93 -1.45 -0.67
CA LEU A 62 -1.87 -0.93 -1.66
C LEU A 62 -3.14 -1.79 -1.67
N VAL A 63 -2.99 -3.11 -1.82
CA VAL A 63 -4.08 -4.05 -1.53
C VAL A 63 -3.95 -4.47 -0.07
N SER A 64 -4.86 -3.98 0.79
CA SER A 64 -4.76 -4.19 2.24
C SER A 64 -5.10 -5.63 2.63
N ASN A 65 -4.57 -6.06 3.78
CA ASN A 65 -4.82 -7.40 4.31
C ASN A 65 -6.27 -7.56 4.73
N GLN A 66 -6.82 -6.51 5.36
CA GLN A 66 -8.23 -6.47 5.76
C GLN A 66 -9.16 -6.73 4.55
N ALA A 67 -8.97 -6.04 3.43
CA ALA A 67 -9.80 -6.19 2.24
C ALA A 67 -9.73 -7.61 1.64
N LEU A 68 -8.55 -8.25 1.69
CA LEU A 68 -8.37 -9.62 1.21
C LEU A 68 -9.04 -10.66 2.12
N LYS A 69 -9.03 -10.42 3.43
CA LYS A 69 -9.74 -11.24 4.42
C LYS A 69 -11.25 -11.11 4.29
N GLU A 70 -11.76 -9.88 4.23
CA GLU A 70 -13.18 -9.58 4.13
C GLU A 70 -13.80 -10.10 2.83
N SER A 71 -13.05 -10.04 1.72
CA SER A 71 -13.49 -10.59 0.43
C SER A 71 -13.48 -12.12 0.37
N GLY A 72 -12.91 -12.80 1.38
CA GLY A 72 -12.81 -14.26 1.40
C GLY A 72 -11.90 -14.86 0.33
N VAL A 73 -10.95 -14.07 -0.20
CA VAL A 73 -10.00 -14.51 -1.23
C VAL A 73 -8.58 -14.72 -0.72
N SER A 74 -8.26 -14.22 0.49
CA SER A 74 -6.89 -14.23 1.05
C SER A 74 -6.25 -15.62 0.98
N TYR A 75 -6.96 -16.64 1.44
CA TYR A 75 -6.45 -18.01 1.45
C TYR A 75 -6.15 -18.54 0.04
N ASP A 76 -7.06 -18.30 -0.91
CA ASP A 76 -6.94 -18.79 -2.28
C ASP A 76 -5.72 -18.17 -2.98
N ILE A 77 -5.55 -16.84 -2.86
CA ILE A 77 -4.45 -16.14 -3.51
C ILE A 77 -3.09 -16.45 -2.86
N GLU A 78 -3.05 -16.62 -1.53
CA GLU A 78 -1.84 -17.05 -0.81
C GLU A 78 -1.42 -18.46 -1.22
N HIS A 79 -2.38 -19.39 -1.33
CA HIS A 79 -2.12 -20.76 -1.80
C HIS A 79 -1.58 -20.77 -3.23
N LEU A 80 -2.05 -19.84 -4.07
CA LEU A 80 -1.57 -19.61 -5.43
C LEU A 80 -0.30 -18.75 -5.49
N GLY A 81 0.40 -18.52 -4.37
CA GLY A 81 1.73 -17.92 -4.32
C GLY A 81 1.77 -16.40 -4.27
N TYR A 82 0.63 -15.72 -4.08
CA TYR A 82 0.62 -14.29 -3.81
C TYR A 82 1.19 -14.01 -2.41
N ASP A 83 2.21 -13.14 -2.35
CA ASP A 83 2.73 -12.60 -1.09
C ASP A 83 2.27 -11.15 -0.94
N ILE A 84 1.41 -10.90 0.03
CA ILE A 84 0.92 -9.55 0.34
C ILE A 84 2.05 -8.57 0.69
N ASN A 85 3.16 -9.09 1.22
CA ASN A 85 4.35 -8.33 1.62
C ASN A 85 5.34 -8.12 0.48
N HIS A 86 5.01 -8.60 -0.73
CA HIS A 86 5.83 -8.38 -1.92
C HIS A 86 5.89 -6.88 -2.26
N VAL A 87 7.06 -6.38 -2.63
CA VAL A 87 7.30 -4.94 -2.88
C VAL A 87 6.33 -4.33 -3.90
N SER A 88 5.82 -5.13 -4.84
CA SER A 88 4.82 -4.68 -5.81
C SER A 88 3.44 -4.38 -5.24
N ASN A 89 3.19 -4.72 -3.98
CA ASN A 89 1.99 -4.33 -3.24
C ASN A 89 2.28 -3.28 -2.16
N ILE A 90 3.53 -2.84 -2.01
CA ILE A 90 3.93 -1.87 -1.00
C ILE A 90 4.27 -0.54 -1.67
N ALA A 91 3.80 0.57 -1.10
CA ALA A 91 4.24 1.91 -1.45
C ALA A 91 4.80 2.63 -0.21
N LEU A 92 5.79 3.49 -0.42
CA LEU A 92 6.19 4.45 0.60
C LEU A 92 5.33 5.70 0.45
N ILE A 93 4.64 6.10 1.52
CA ILE A 93 3.73 7.25 1.48
C ILE A 93 4.09 8.22 2.61
N PRO A 94 4.09 9.55 2.38
CA PRO A 94 4.41 10.50 3.43
C PRO A 94 3.47 10.35 4.63
N CYS A 95 4.06 10.29 5.82
CA CYS A 95 3.32 10.11 7.07
C CYS A 95 3.18 11.39 7.90
N THR A 96 3.68 12.51 7.39
CA THR A 96 3.55 13.82 8.03
C THR A 96 2.85 14.81 7.12
N LEU A 97 2.14 15.77 7.72
CA LEU A 97 1.42 16.78 6.94
C LEU A 97 2.35 17.63 6.10
N GLN A 98 3.53 17.97 6.62
CA GLN A 98 4.57 18.72 5.92
C GLN A 98 5.08 17.94 4.70
N GLY A 99 5.40 16.65 4.87
CA GLY A 99 5.86 15.79 3.78
C GLY A 99 4.82 15.63 2.68
N ALA A 100 3.57 15.30 3.04
CA ALA A 100 2.46 15.16 2.10
C ALA A 100 2.16 16.48 1.35
N CYS A 101 2.12 17.59 2.09
CA CYS A 101 1.94 18.93 1.55
C CYS A 101 3.08 19.33 0.60
N HIS A 102 4.33 19.06 0.98
CA HIS A 102 5.49 19.36 0.15
C HIS A 102 5.50 18.57 -1.16
N LEU A 103 5.16 17.29 -1.11
CA LEU A 103 5.12 16.41 -2.27
C LEU A 103 3.83 16.51 -3.09
N ASN A 104 2.81 17.22 -2.60
CA ASN A 104 1.47 17.30 -3.20
C ASN A 104 0.83 15.92 -3.44
N VAL A 105 0.96 15.01 -2.47
CA VAL A 105 0.35 13.68 -2.49
C VAL A 105 -0.46 13.45 -1.22
N GLN A 106 -1.37 12.48 -1.24
CA GLN A 106 -2.13 12.11 -0.06
C GLN A 106 -1.21 11.71 1.11
N LEU A 107 -1.64 12.12 2.31
CA LEU A 107 -1.06 11.68 3.58
C LEU A 107 -1.48 10.23 3.87
N HIS A 108 -0.55 9.41 4.33
CA HIS A 108 -0.85 8.17 5.03
C HIS A 108 -0.73 8.39 6.56
N ARG A 109 -1.57 7.73 7.34
CA ARG A 109 -1.47 7.68 8.81
C ARG A 109 -1.86 6.29 9.28
N GLY A 110 -0.91 5.55 9.84
CA GLY A 110 -1.21 4.43 10.72
C GLY A 110 -1.70 4.92 12.10
N ASN A 111 -2.16 3.99 12.95
CA ASN A 111 -2.75 4.25 14.26
C ASN A 111 -1.77 4.73 15.36
N HIS A 112 -0.59 5.23 15.01
CA HIS A 112 0.45 5.56 15.98
C HIS A 112 0.85 7.05 15.97
N PRO A 113 1.11 7.64 17.15
CA PRO A 113 1.54 9.02 17.27
C PRO A 113 2.89 9.19 16.56
N ALA A 114 3.04 10.32 15.86
CA ALA A 114 4.17 10.66 15.01
C ALA A 114 5.51 10.88 15.75
N VAL A 115 5.86 10.04 16.72
CA VAL A 115 7.13 10.08 17.44
C VAL A 115 8.15 9.31 16.62
N VAL A 116 8.76 10.03 15.69
CA VAL A 116 9.63 9.50 14.63
C VAL A 116 11.04 9.19 15.13
N HIS A 117 11.18 8.64 16.33
CA HIS A 117 12.51 8.38 16.89
C HIS A 117 12.80 6.91 17.21
N GLU A 118 11.81 6.03 17.36
CA GLU A 118 12.06 4.60 17.65
C GLU A 118 10.99 3.69 17.06
N ASP A 119 10.45 4.02 15.89
CA ASP A 119 9.46 3.16 15.26
C ASP A 119 10.15 2.05 14.45
N ASN A 120 10.35 0.90 15.11
CA ASN A 120 11.09 -0.26 14.63
C ASN A 120 10.36 -1.03 13.50
N GLY A 121 9.59 -0.34 12.66
CA GLY A 121 8.98 -0.90 11.46
C GLY A 121 7.80 -1.86 11.66
N ASN A 122 7.23 -1.93 12.86
CA ASN A 122 6.12 -2.85 13.20
C ASN A 122 4.75 -2.17 13.37
N ASN A 123 4.66 -0.84 13.18
CA ASN A 123 3.47 -0.04 13.52
C ASN A 123 2.83 0.66 12.29
N ASP A 124 3.05 0.11 11.09
CA ASP A 124 2.35 0.51 9.87
C ASP A 124 1.00 -0.23 9.87
N ASP A 125 0.02 0.34 10.57
CA ASP A 125 -1.34 -0.23 10.71
C ASP A 125 -2.17 0.04 9.45
N ASP A 126 -2.49 -1.01 8.70
CA ASP A 126 -3.33 -0.92 7.52
C ASP A 126 -4.82 -0.71 7.85
N ASP A 127 -5.26 -0.80 9.10
CA ASP A 127 -6.66 -0.64 9.51
C ASP A 127 -7.07 0.85 9.68
N SER A 128 -6.15 1.81 9.50
CA SER A 128 -6.37 3.24 9.80
C SER A 128 -7.05 4.05 8.68
N HIS A 129 -7.68 3.40 7.70
CA HIS A 129 -8.27 4.05 6.54
C HIS A 129 -9.76 4.35 6.74
N PRO A 130 -10.35 5.29 5.96
CA PRO A 130 -11.80 5.41 5.89
C PRO A 130 -12.41 4.05 5.54
N PRO A 131 -13.56 3.65 6.13
CA PRO A 131 -14.21 2.37 5.83
C PRO A 131 -14.45 2.13 4.33
N SER A 132 -14.61 3.20 3.55
CA SER A 132 -14.74 3.12 2.09
C SER A 132 -13.50 2.56 1.39
N TYR A 133 -12.29 2.74 1.94
CA TYR A 133 -11.05 2.22 1.36
C TYR A 133 -11.05 0.69 1.33
N HIS A 134 -11.23 0.07 2.50
CA HIS A 134 -11.23 -1.39 2.62
C HIS A 134 -12.37 -2.02 1.83
N LYS A 135 -13.56 -1.43 1.91
CA LYS A 135 -14.72 -1.89 1.14
C LYS A 135 -14.50 -1.81 -0.38
N GLU A 136 -13.93 -0.73 -0.88
CA GLU A 136 -13.67 -0.61 -2.32
C GLU A 136 -12.61 -1.63 -2.79
N LEU A 137 -11.60 -1.89 -1.97
CA LEU A 137 -10.61 -2.92 -2.25
C LEU A 137 -11.18 -4.33 -2.14
N GLU A 138 -12.10 -4.58 -1.19
CA GLU A 138 -12.84 -5.82 -1.04
C GLU A 138 -13.61 -6.14 -2.33
N GLU A 139 -14.39 -5.18 -2.84
CA GLU A 139 -15.15 -5.32 -4.09
C GLU A 139 -14.24 -5.62 -5.30
N ARG A 140 -13.05 -5.03 -5.34
CA ARG A 140 -12.04 -5.31 -6.38
C ARG A 140 -11.41 -6.70 -6.20
N ALA A 141 -11.17 -7.12 -4.97
CA ALA A 141 -10.63 -8.44 -4.65
C ALA A 141 -11.64 -9.57 -4.95
N ILE A 142 -12.94 -9.35 -4.71
CA ILE A 142 -13.99 -10.31 -5.10
C ILE A 142 -13.98 -10.58 -6.62
N LYS A 143 -13.69 -9.56 -7.44
CA LYS A 143 -13.54 -9.77 -8.89
C LYS A 143 -12.39 -10.72 -9.21
N VAL A 144 -11.30 -10.68 -8.43
CA VAL A 144 -10.20 -11.65 -8.54
C VAL A 144 -10.68 -13.06 -8.20
N LYS A 145 -11.53 -13.22 -7.18
CA LYS A 145 -12.15 -14.50 -6.82
C LYS A 145 -12.94 -15.12 -7.98
N GLY A 146 -13.77 -14.32 -8.66
CA GLY A 146 -14.56 -14.80 -9.79
C GLY A 146 -13.69 -15.44 -10.87
N TYR A 147 -12.52 -14.86 -11.14
CA TYR A 147 -11.58 -15.50 -12.04
C TYR A 147 -11.07 -16.84 -11.49
N ILE A 148 -10.67 -16.90 -10.21
CA ILE A 148 -10.20 -18.13 -9.54
C ILE A 148 -11.25 -19.26 -9.64
N ASP A 149 -12.50 -18.94 -9.31
CA ASP A 149 -13.60 -19.90 -9.24
C ASP A 149 -14.03 -20.43 -10.62
N ASP A 150 -13.85 -19.63 -11.68
CA ASP A 150 -14.10 -20.04 -13.08
C ASP A 150 -13.12 -21.12 -13.60
N GLY A 151 -12.24 -21.64 -12.74
CA GLY A 151 -11.58 -22.93 -12.92
C GLY A 151 -10.28 -22.92 -13.74
N ASP A 152 -9.71 -21.74 -13.95
CA ASP A 152 -8.60 -21.54 -14.89
C ASP A 152 -7.23 -21.47 -14.18
N TYR A 153 -6.98 -22.28 -13.12
CA TYR A 153 -5.80 -22.15 -12.22
C TYR A 153 -4.99 -23.44 -11.94
N CYS A 154 -5.28 -24.55 -12.63
CA CYS A 154 -4.60 -25.84 -12.43
C CYS A 154 -3.22 -25.98 -13.11
N GLU A 155 -2.74 -24.97 -13.87
CA GLU A 155 -1.46 -24.98 -14.59
C GLU A 155 -0.46 -23.92 -14.09
N LYS A 156 0.85 -24.20 -14.10
CA LYS A 156 1.93 -23.26 -13.70
C LYS A 156 1.87 -21.89 -14.39
N LYS A 157 1.31 -21.80 -15.60
CA LYS A 157 1.14 -20.53 -16.33
C LYS A 157 0.09 -19.60 -15.68
N GLN A 158 -0.79 -20.13 -14.86
CA GLN A 158 -1.94 -19.40 -14.30
C GLN A 158 -1.63 -18.78 -12.91
N GLU A 159 -0.72 -19.37 -12.12
CA GLU A 159 -0.05 -18.69 -10.99
C GLU A 159 0.53 -17.34 -11.46
N THR A 160 1.14 -17.32 -12.65
CA THR A 160 1.66 -16.08 -13.26
C THR A 160 0.55 -15.07 -13.62
N LYS A 161 -0.66 -15.55 -14.00
CA LYS A 161 -1.81 -14.70 -14.35
C LYS A 161 -2.40 -14.03 -13.12
N LEU A 162 -2.60 -14.76 -12.02
CA LEU A 162 -3.03 -14.20 -10.74
C LEU A 162 -2.06 -13.13 -10.25
N LEU A 163 -0.76 -13.46 -10.16
CA LEU A 163 0.26 -12.54 -9.69
C LEU A 163 0.32 -11.27 -10.56
N LYS A 164 0.12 -11.41 -11.87
CA LYS A 164 0.01 -10.27 -12.79
C LYS A 164 -1.23 -9.43 -12.49
N MET A 165 -2.39 -10.05 -12.24
CA MET A 165 -3.61 -9.33 -11.88
C MET A 165 -3.47 -8.58 -10.56
N MET A 166 -2.92 -9.22 -9.53
CA MET A 166 -2.68 -8.56 -8.24
C MET A 166 -1.71 -7.39 -8.39
N ARG A 167 -0.65 -7.53 -9.18
CA ARG A 167 0.26 -6.41 -9.49
C ARG A 167 -0.43 -5.29 -10.26
N ILE A 168 -1.34 -5.60 -11.18
CA ILE A 168 -2.16 -4.61 -11.88
C ILE A 168 -3.08 -3.89 -10.89
N LEU A 169 -3.72 -4.64 -9.99
CA LEU A 169 -4.58 -4.09 -8.95
C LEU A 169 -3.81 -3.12 -8.04
N SER A 170 -2.64 -3.50 -7.52
CA SER A 170 -1.80 -2.59 -6.72
C SER A 170 -1.45 -1.31 -7.49
N LYS A 171 -1.12 -1.42 -8.79
CA LYS A 171 -0.85 -0.25 -9.65
C LYS A 171 -2.08 0.63 -9.87
N GLN A 172 -3.28 0.04 -9.98
CA GLN A 172 -4.54 0.77 -10.07
C GLN A 172 -4.82 1.51 -8.77
N VAL A 173 -4.70 0.84 -7.62
CA VAL A 173 -4.85 1.48 -6.30
C VAL A 173 -3.91 2.68 -6.15
N ALA A 174 -2.62 2.51 -6.48
CA ALA A 174 -1.66 3.61 -6.41
C ALA A 174 -2.07 4.79 -7.31
N ARG A 175 -2.62 4.52 -8.51
CA ARG A 175 -3.15 5.54 -9.41
C ARG A 175 -4.33 6.27 -8.78
N ASP A 176 -5.29 5.54 -8.24
CA ASP A 176 -6.52 6.09 -7.68
C ASP A 176 -6.22 6.95 -6.42
N ILE A 177 -5.23 6.54 -5.63
CA ILE A 177 -4.68 7.37 -4.53
C ILE A 177 -4.08 8.66 -5.10
N ASN A 178 -3.23 8.60 -6.11
CA ASN A 178 -2.66 9.82 -6.70
C ASN A 178 -3.72 10.76 -7.31
N ASN A 179 -4.81 10.17 -7.84
CA ASN A 179 -5.92 10.90 -8.44
C ASN A 179 -6.94 11.43 -7.42
N HIS A 180 -6.81 11.06 -6.14
CA HIS A 180 -7.81 11.37 -5.11
C HIS A 180 -9.17 10.70 -5.38
N GLU A 181 -9.16 9.56 -6.07
CA GLU A 181 -10.33 8.70 -6.28
C GLU A 181 -10.48 7.71 -5.11
N LEU A 182 -9.35 7.34 -4.48
CA LEU A 182 -9.31 6.46 -3.32
C LEU A 182 -8.63 7.18 -2.14
N ALA A 183 -9.37 7.39 -1.06
CA ALA A 183 -8.93 8.21 0.07
C ALA A 183 -8.14 7.41 1.12
N LEU A 184 -6.91 7.84 1.42
CA LEU A 184 -6.12 7.29 2.52
C LEU A 184 -6.48 7.89 3.87
N THR A 185 -6.90 9.15 3.88
CA THR A 185 -7.31 9.86 5.10
C THR A 185 -8.53 10.70 4.81
N SER A 186 -9.19 11.13 5.88
CA SER A 186 -10.38 11.99 5.79
C SER A 186 -10.11 13.44 5.36
N ILE A 187 -8.85 13.82 5.16
CA ILE A 187 -8.44 15.12 4.59
C ILE A 187 -7.76 14.95 3.23
N PHE A 188 -7.95 13.82 2.55
CA PHE A 188 -7.27 13.51 1.29
C PHE A 188 -7.39 14.63 0.24
N THR A 189 -8.56 15.26 0.12
CA THR A 189 -8.83 16.37 -0.82
C THR A 189 -8.03 17.64 -0.55
N HIS A 190 -7.35 17.73 0.60
CA HIS A 190 -6.48 18.86 0.90
C HIS A 190 -5.16 18.77 0.13
N PHE A 191 -4.76 17.61 -0.37
CA PHE A 191 -3.49 17.43 -1.08
C PHE A 191 -3.69 17.38 -2.60
N GLY A 192 -2.63 17.63 -3.35
CA GLY A 192 -2.68 17.74 -4.81
C GLY A 192 -2.19 19.09 -5.33
N ARG A 193 -2.40 19.36 -6.62
CA ARG A 193 -2.05 20.65 -7.23
C ARG A 193 -3.15 21.67 -6.95
N ASN A 194 -2.77 22.87 -6.52
CA ASN A 194 -3.68 23.98 -6.23
C ASN A 194 -4.71 23.64 -5.13
N THR A 195 -4.30 22.85 -4.15
CA THR A 195 -5.14 22.45 -3.01
C THR A 195 -4.66 23.13 -1.73
N LYS A 196 -5.41 22.92 -0.64
CA LYS A 196 -5.16 23.58 0.66
C LYS A 196 -3.85 23.15 1.33
N GLY A 197 -3.27 22.01 0.97
CA GLY A 197 -2.10 21.42 1.60
C GLY A 197 -2.34 21.03 3.06
N CYS A 198 -1.36 21.25 3.92
CA CYS A 198 -1.45 20.91 5.35
C CYS A 198 -2.32 21.86 6.18
N CYS A 199 -2.88 22.93 5.61
CA CYS A 199 -3.71 23.92 6.32
C CYS A 199 -3.05 24.46 7.61
N ASP A 200 -1.73 24.68 7.60
CA ASP A 200 -0.92 25.09 8.76
C ASP A 200 -0.99 24.18 10.01
N ALA A 201 -1.49 22.94 9.86
CA ALA A 201 -1.65 21.98 10.94
C ALA A 201 -0.50 20.97 11.03
N ASP A 202 -0.36 20.35 12.22
CA ASP A 202 0.53 19.20 12.48
C ASP A 202 -0.25 17.87 12.60
N SER A 203 -1.58 17.93 12.77
CA SER A 203 -2.45 16.76 12.94
C SER A 203 -3.70 16.81 12.03
N ILE A 204 -4.28 15.64 11.72
CA ILE A 204 -5.54 15.55 10.97
C ILE A 204 -6.69 16.25 11.70
N PRO A 205 -6.89 16.05 13.03
CA PRO A 205 -7.95 16.76 13.76
C PRO A 205 -7.83 18.28 13.67
N ASP A 206 -6.63 18.85 13.79
CA ASP A 206 -6.40 20.29 13.65
C ASP A 206 -6.69 20.78 12.22
N ALA A 207 -6.24 20.03 11.21
CA ALA A 207 -6.50 20.34 9.80
C ALA A 207 -7.99 20.34 9.48
N LYS A 208 -8.77 19.44 10.10
CA LYS A 208 -10.23 19.37 9.97
C LYS A 208 -10.95 20.49 10.72
N SER A 209 -10.62 20.67 11.99
CA SER A 209 -11.42 21.47 12.92
C SER A 209 -11.17 22.98 12.79
N LEU A 210 -9.91 23.38 12.59
CA LEU A 210 -9.50 24.79 12.74
C LEU A 210 -9.28 25.49 11.41
N ARG A 211 -9.10 24.75 10.31
CA ARG A 211 -8.42 25.27 9.12
C ARG A 211 -8.99 24.85 7.77
N PHE A 212 -10.21 24.31 7.71
CA PHE A 212 -10.80 23.88 6.44
C PHE A 212 -10.85 24.99 5.38
N ASN A 213 -10.86 26.27 5.77
CA ASN A 213 -10.89 27.40 4.85
C ASN A 213 -9.52 28.06 4.57
N TYR A 214 -8.42 27.52 5.13
CA TYR A 214 -7.10 28.13 4.98
C TYR A 214 -6.17 27.22 4.18
N GLU A 215 -5.55 27.80 3.17
CA GLU A 215 -4.43 27.20 2.47
C GLU A 215 -3.18 27.20 3.36
N CYS A 216 -2.26 26.27 3.09
CA CYS A 216 -0.96 26.25 3.72
C CYS A 216 -0.21 27.56 3.43
N SER A 217 0.07 28.33 4.49
CA SER A 217 0.80 29.61 4.45
C SER A 217 2.23 29.51 3.91
N SER A 218 2.76 28.29 3.78
CA SER A 218 4.05 28.03 3.12
C SER A 218 3.94 27.79 1.62
N ASN A 219 2.75 27.98 1.01
CA ASN A 219 2.47 27.69 -0.40
C ASN A 219 2.85 26.27 -0.78
N THR A 220 2.49 25.31 0.08
CA THR A 220 2.86 23.89 -0.02
C THR A 220 4.36 23.60 -0.03
N ASP A 221 5.22 24.54 0.34
CA ASP A 221 6.67 24.38 0.30
C ASP A 221 7.29 24.33 1.70
N HIS A 222 7.64 23.12 2.14
CA HIS A 222 8.32 22.84 3.40
C HIS A 222 9.83 22.57 3.28
N LEU A 223 10.51 23.12 2.27
CA LEU A 223 11.95 22.91 2.06
C LEU A 223 12.80 23.50 3.22
N LYS A 224 13.86 22.80 3.62
CA LYS A 224 14.91 23.24 4.55
C LYS A 224 14.37 23.79 5.89
N GLY A 225 13.43 23.07 6.51
CA GLY A 225 12.88 23.46 7.82
C GLY A 225 11.82 24.56 7.74
N LYS A 226 11.39 24.96 6.54
CA LYS A 226 10.28 25.88 6.34
C LYS A 226 8.99 25.25 6.87
N LYS A 227 8.32 25.97 7.76
CA LYS A 227 7.07 25.54 8.40
C LYS A 227 5.98 26.56 8.13
N ALA A 228 4.74 26.08 8.09
CA ALA A 228 3.58 26.95 8.08
C ALA A 228 3.40 27.67 9.41
N ARG A 229 2.60 28.75 9.40
CA ARG A 229 2.44 29.72 10.50
C ARG A 229 2.21 29.07 11.86
N THR A 230 1.32 28.08 11.94
CA THR A 230 0.95 27.43 13.20
C THR A 230 1.54 26.05 13.42
N GLN A 231 2.34 25.56 12.48
CA GLN A 231 3.07 24.32 12.69
C GLN A 231 4.14 24.50 13.77
N LYS A 232 4.23 23.51 14.66
CA LYS A 232 5.25 23.40 15.69
C LYS A 232 6.42 22.56 15.19
N ILE A 233 6.14 21.54 14.38
CA ILE A 233 7.14 20.61 13.85
C ILE A 233 7.86 21.24 12.65
N LYS A 234 9.19 21.12 12.65
CA LYS A 234 10.06 21.47 11.51
C LYS A 234 10.64 20.19 10.94
N GLU A 235 10.50 20.00 9.64
CA GLU A 235 11.13 18.89 8.91
C GLU A 235 12.25 19.41 8.03
N ASN A 236 13.39 18.72 8.05
CA ASN A 236 14.52 19.08 7.19
C ASN A 236 14.38 18.47 5.80
N ILE A 237 13.28 18.78 5.11
CA ILE A 237 13.03 18.28 3.75
C ILE A 237 14.01 18.97 2.80
N THR A 238 14.78 18.20 2.03
CA THR A 238 15.73 18.69 1.02
C THR A 238 15.31 18.32 -0.41
N PHE A 239 14.14 17.71 -0.56
CA PHE A 239 13.57 17.32 -1.85
C PHE A 239 13.18 18.58 -2.63
N ALA A 240 13.69 18.77 -3.85
CA ALA A 240 13.47 20.00 -4.61
C ALA A 240 12.20 19.92 -5.48
N LYS A 241 11.31 20.92 -5.40
CA LYS A 241 10.28 21.12 -6.44
C LYS A 241 10.98 21.56 -7.74
N PRO A 242 10.63 21.03 -8.93
CA PRO A 242 9.30 20.54 -9.30
C PRO A 242 9.17 19.02 -9.49
N SER A 243 10.05 18.18 -8.93
CA SER A 243 9.90 16.72 -9.10
C SER A 243 8.55 16.27 -8.54
N VAL A 244 7.62 15.94 -9.44
CA VAL A 244 6.29 15.44 -9.09
C VAL A 244 6.51 14.04 -8.56
N TYR A 245 6.47 13.90 -7.24
CA TYR A 245 6.40 12.59 -6.64
C TYR A 245 5.02 11.98 -6.93
N LYS A 246 5.01 10.71 -7.28
CA LYS A 246 3.79 9.91 -7.39
C LYS A 246 3.97 8.70 -6.50
N ILE A 247 2.93 8.37 -5.76
CA ILE A 247 2.85 7.12 -5.01
C ILE A 247 2.87 5.99 -6.04
N THR A 248 3.83 5.08 -5.94
CA THR A 248 3.95 3.92 -6.82
C THR A 248 4.20 2.68 -5.99
N ALA A 249 3.66 1.55 -6.44
CA ALA A 249 4.12 0.25 -5.99
C ALA A 249 5.64 0.11 -6.21
N GLY A 250 6.32 -0.60 -5.32
CA GLY A 250 7.70 -1.05 -5.56
C GLY A 250 7.80 -1.90 -6.83
N ASN A 251 8.98 -1.89 -7.47
CA ASN A 251 9.29 -2.76 -8.61
C ASN A 251 10.36 -3.77 -8.22
#